data_AF-A0A2E8CXK6-F1
#
_entry.id   AF-A0A2E8CXK6-F1
#
_cell.length_a   1.000
_cell.length_b   1.000
_cell.length_c   1.000
_cell.angle_alpha   90.00
_cell.angle_beta   90.00
_cell.angle_gamma   90.00
#
_symmetry.space_group_name_H-M   'P 1'
#
loop_
_entity.id
_entity.type
_entity.pdbx_description
1 polymer ?
#
loop_
_entity_poly.entity_id
_entity_poly.type
_entity_poly.pdbx_seq_one_letter_code
_entity_poly.pdbx_strand_id
1 'polypeptide(L)'
;MPTKASQAAQPPTSPALRARAPVQRAAKAARFIAAASTDTAIQLGQDGQLPSLVLEEGRAKETDDESQKSSPYLLVAALCISLGGSVAMLLIDTEVQRSEGQDKPQARELIERHYISQPGQILSEPYQDELRAALQAHNQGDYATERRHYRDVIERLKAENNNELKGLTGQVRAAQPPNDEHLEKQLATLLRDD
;
A
#
# COMPACT_ATOMS: atom_id res chain seq x y z
N MET A 1 -38.37 39.93 -63.01
CA MET A 1 -39.74 39.71 -62.49
C MET A 1 -39.92 38.23 -62.22
N PRO A 2 -40.62 37.84 -61.16
CA PRO A 2 -40.24 37.89 -59.73
C PRO A 2 -39.45 36.59 -59.35
N THR A 3 -39.17 36.16 -58.11
CA THR A 3 -39.42 36.64 -56.74
C THR A 3 -38.20 36.29 -55.83
N LYS A 4 -38.29 36.51 -54.52
CA LYS A 4 -37.36 36.01 -53.47
C LYS A 4 -37.81 34.65 -52.93
N ALA A 5 -36.87 33.85 -52.43
CA ALA A 5 -37.08 33.01 -51.25
C ALA A 5 -35.82 33.09 -50.37
N SER A 6 -35.98 33.58 -49.14
CA SER A 6 -34.91 33.64 -48.15
C SER A 6 -34.88 32.32 -47.39
N GLN A 7 -33.71 31.69 -47.23
CA GLN A 7 -33.56 30.54 -46.34
C GLN A 7 -32.57 30.87 -45.23
N ALA A 8 -33.10 30.96 -44.01
CA ALA A 8 -32.37 31.37 -42.83
C ALA A 8 -31.47 30.24 -42.29
N ALA A 9 -30.39 30.63 -41.61
CA ALA A 9 -29.50 29.70 -40.93
C ALA A 9 -30.20 28.95 -39.78
N GLN A 10 -29.89 27.66 -39.62
CA GLN A 10 -30.07 26.91 -38.37
C GLN A 10 -28.81 26.05 -38.11
N PRO A 11 -28.44 25.83 -36.83
CA PRO A 11 -27.11 25.34 -36.41
C PRO A 11 -26.95 23.81 -36.52
N PRO A 12 -25.69 23.31 -36.47
CA PRO A 12 -25.40 21.87 -36.54
C PRO A 12 -25.95 21.06 -35.35
N THR A 13 -26.31 19.82 -35.65
CA THR A 13 -26.95 18.88 -34.73
C THR A 13 -25.96 18.25 -33.75
N SER A 14 -26.10 18.53 -32.45
CA SER A 14 -25.35 17.83 -31.40
C SER A 14 -25.96 16.44 -31.13
N PRO A 15 -25.17 15.35 -31.09
CA PRO A 15 -25.66 14.05 -30.62
C PRO A 15 -25.90 14.08 -29.11
N ALA A 16 -27.11 13.71 -28.67
CA ALA A 16 -27.49 13.74 -27.27
C ALA A 16 -26.72 12.71 -26.42
N LEU A 17 -26.22 13.14 -25.25
CA LEU A 17 -25.64 12.23 -24.26
C LEU A 17 -26.68 11.20 -23.81
N ARG A 18 -26.31 9.91 -23.82
CA ARG A 18 -27.08 8.85 -23.15
C ARG A 18 -27.07 9.09 -21.65
N ALA A 19 -28.24 9.40 -21.08
CA ALA A 19 -28.42 9.47 -19.63
C ALA A 19 -28.18 8.08 -19.00
N ARG A 20 -27.21 8.00 -18.08
CA ARG A 20 -26.88 6.77 -17.33
C ARG A 20 -27.74 6.73 -16.06
N ALA A 21 -28.52 5.66 -15.88
CA ALA A 21 -29.38 5.50 -14.71
C ALA A 21 -28.58 5.47 -13.40
N PRO A 22 -29.06 6.10 -12.31
CA PRO A 22 -28.36 6.12 -11.03
C PRO A 22 -28.44 4.76 -10.33
N VAL A 23 -27.28 4.19 -9.99
CA VAL A 23 -27.18 2.95 -9.21
C VAL A 23 -27.46 3.25 -7.73
N GLN A 24 -28.64 2.86 -7.25
CA GLN A 24 -28.98 2.97 -5.83
C GLN A 24 -28.13 2.00 -5.00
N ARG A 25 -27.22 2.54 -4.17
CA ARG A 25 -26.48 1.76 -3.18
C ARG A 25 -27.26 1.74 -1.87
N ALA A 26 -27.75 0.57 -1.47
CA ALA A 26 -28.43 0.39 -0.18
C ALA A 26 -27.43 0.58 0.98
N ALA A 27 -27.57 1.66 1.73
CA ALA A 27 -26.77 1.92 2.92
C ALA A 27 -27.25 1.04 4.09
N LYS A 28 -26.32 0.27 4.70
CA LYS A 28 -26.60 -0.50 5.91
C LYS A 28 -26.34 0.38 7.14
N ALA A 29 -27.41 0.90 7.75
CA ALA A 29 -27.31 1.62 9.02
C ALA A 29 -27.15 0.63 10.20
N ALA A 30 -26.19 0.88 11.08
CA ALA A 30 -26.04 0.13 12.33
C ALA A 30 -27.18 0.46 13.29
N ARG A 31 -27.66 -0.54 14.05
CA ARG A 31 -28.72 -0.36 15.06
C ARG A 31 -28.09 -0.35 16.45
N PHE A 32 -28.44 0.66 17.23
CA PHE A 32 -28.05 0.77 18.64
C PHE A 32 -28.87 -0.20 19.49
N ILE A 33 -28.20 -0.96 20.37
CA ILE A 33 -28.85 -1.81 21.37
C ILE A 33 -28.58 -1.16 22.72
N ALA A 34 -29.61 -0.57 23.33
CA ALA A 34 -29.54 -0.11 24.71
C ALA A 34 -29.73 -1.31 25.63
N ALA A 35 -28.76 -1.59 26.51
CA ALA A 35 -28.99 -2.49 27.63
C ALA A 35 -29.97 -1.82 28.61
N ALA A 36 -31.06 -2.50 28.95
CA ALA A 36 -32.04 -1.98 29.89
C ALA A 36 -31.46 -2.04 31.32
N SER A 37 -31.23 -0.87 31.93
CA SER A 37 -30.94 -0.76 33.36
C SER A 37 -32.19 -1.17 34.14
N THR A 38 -32.15 -2.32 34.79
CA THR A 38 -33.26 -2.82 35.61
C THR A 38 -33.48 -1.94 36.85
N ASP A 39 -34.74 -1.61 37.12
CA ASP A 39 -35.19 -0.80 38.24
C ASP A 39 -34.62 -1.25 39.60
N THR A 40 -34.02 -0.31 40.33
CA THR A 40 -33.85 -0.41 41.79
C THR A 40 -34.89 0.47 42.48
N ALA A 41 -36.16 0.10 42.35
CA ALA A 41 -37.27 0.77 43.01
C ALA A 41 -37.24 0.48 44.52
N ILE A 42 -36.50 1.29 45.28
CA ILE A 42 -36.41 1.19 46.74
C ILE A 42 -37.74 1.63 47.35
N GLN A 43 -38.54 0.66 47.82
CA GLN A 43 -39.73 0.92 48.62
C GLN A 43 -39.32 1.21 50.07
N LEU A 44 -39.63 2.41 50.57
CA LEU A 44 -39.47 2.75 51.98
C LEU A 44 -40.59 2.11 52.81
N GLY A 45 -40.24 1.50 53.94
CA GLY A 45 -41.22 1.02 54.92
C GLY A 45 -41.99 2.19 55.57
N GLN A 46 -43.26 1.97 55.91
CA GLN A 46 -44.19 3.04 56.31
C GLN A 46 -43.93 3.63 57.71
N ASP A 47 -43.14 2.98 58.56
CA ASP A 47 -43.01 3.32 59.99
C ASP A 47 -41.79 4.18 60.36
N GLY A 48 -41.07 4.75 59.38
CA GLY A 48 -39.96 5.69 59.64
C GLY A 48 -38.74 5.10 60.38
N GLN A 49 -38.72 3.79 60.62
CA GLN A 49 -37.56 3.08 61.14
C GLN A 49 -36.49 2.98 60.05
N LEU A 50 -35.31 3.53 60.34
CA LEU A 50 -34.11 3.28 59.55
C LEU A 50 -33.85 1.77 59.54
N PRO A 51 -33.65 1.12 58.38
CA PRO A 51 -33.22 -0.27 58.36
C PRO A 51 -31.89 -0.36 59.10
N SER A 52 -31.81 -1.27 60.08
CA SER A 52 -30.56 -1.49 60.80
C SER A 52 -29.51 -1.95 59.82
N LEU A 53 -28.57 -1.07 59.51
CA LEU A 53 -27.35 -1.36 58.78
C LEU A 53 -26.55 -2.38 59.59
N VAL A 54 -26.80 -3.66 59.32
CA VAL A 54 -25.87 -4.73 59.62
C VAL A 54 -24.67 -4.47 58.72
N LEU A 55 -23.66 -3.82 59.28
CA LEU A 55 -22.32 -3.81 58.70
C LEU A 55 -21.84 -5.27 58.70
N GLU A 56 -21.96 -5.94 57.56
CA GLU A 56 -20.96 -6.94 57.18
C GLU A 56 -19.62 -6.20 57.09
N GLU A 57 -18.92 -6.18 58.22
CA GLU A 57 -17.54 -5.74 58.31
C GLU A 57 -16.74 -6.57 57.31
N GLY A 58 -16.09 -5.89 56.36
CA GLY A 58 -15.70 -6.44 55.07
C GLY A 58 -14.61 -7.51 55.09
N ARG A 59 -14.92 -8.70 55.63
CA ARG A 59 -14.39 -9.93 55.08
C ARG A 59 -15.06 -10.11 53.73
N ALA A 60 -14.24 -10.14 52.68
CA ALA A 60 -14.70 -10.38 51.32
C ALA A 60 -15.67 -11.57 51.33
N LYS A 61 -16.86 -11.35 50.80
CA LYS A 61 -17.83 -12.41 50.53
C LYS A 61 -17.11 -13.42 49.64
N GLU A 62 -16.72 -14.53 50.24
CA GLU A 62 -16.18 -15.69 49.56
C GLU A 62 -17.34 -16.26 48.74
N THR A 63 -17.55 -15.65 47.58
CA THR A 63 -18.25 -16.31 46.48
C THR A 63 -17.54 -17.64 46.28
N ASP A 64 -18.32 -18.72 46.19
CA ASP A 64 -17.84 -19.99 45.64
C ASP A 64 -17.34 -19.74 44.20
N ASP A 65 -16.11 -19.24 44.08
CA ASP A 65 -15.28 -19.47 42.91
C ASP A 65 -15.00 -20.97 42.92
N GLU A 66 -15.92 -21.70 42.30
CA GLU A 66 -15.81 -23.10 41.92
C GLU A 66 -14.36 -23.34 41.53
N SER A 67 -13.62 -24.05 42.40
CA SER A 67 -12.16 -24.02 42.39
C SER A 67 -11.64 -24.39 41.01
N GLN A 68 -11.32 -23.34 40.22
CA GLN A 68 -10.84 -23.50 38.86
C GLN A 68 -9.48 -24.16 39.00
N LYS A 69 -9.48 -25.48 38.85
CA LYS A 69 -8.30 -26.32 38.68
C LYS A 69 -7.64 -25.87 37.39
N SER A 70 -6.92 -24.77 37.50
CA SER A 70 -6.12 -24.14 36.46
C SER A 70 -5.13 -25.18 35.98
N SER A 71 -5.51 -25.89 34.93
CA SER A 71 -4.78 -27.08 34.55
C SER A 71 -3.37 -26.63 34.15
N PRO A 72 -2.30 -27.24 34.70
CA PRO A 72 -0.95 -26.80 34.41
C PRO A 72 -0.64 -26.88 32.91
N TYR A 73 -1.35 -27.77 32.19
CA TYR A 73 -1.34 -27.88 30.74
C TYR A 73 -1.85 -26.62 30.02
N LEU A 74 -2.85 -25.89 30.53
CA LEU A 74 -3.28 -24.61 29.95
C LEU A 74 -2.20 -23.53 30.10
N LEU A 75 -1.51 -23.51 31.24
CA LEU A 75 -0.36 -22.61 31.46
C LEU A 75 0.80 -22.93 30.51
N VAL A 76 1.15 -24.21 30.36
CA VAL A 76 2.18 -24.66 29.41
C VAL A 76 1.76 -24.38 27.96
N ALA A 77 0.49 -24.62 27.59
CA ALA A 77 0.00 -24.33 26.24
C ALA A 77 0.04 -22.83 25.93
N ALA A 78 -0.40 -21.97 26.86
CA ALA A 78 -0.31 -20.52 26.71
C ALA A 78 1.14 -20.04 26.59
N LEU A 79 2.06 -20.63 27.36
CA LEU A 79 3.49 -20.34 27.27
C LEU A 79 4.07 -20.77 25.91
N CYS A 80 3.73 -21.96 25.41
CA CYS A 80 4.16 -22.45 24.10
C CYS A 80 3.60 -21.61 22.95
N ILE A 81 2.34 -21.13 23.04
CA ILE A 81 1.73 -20.24 22.05
C ILE A 81 2.42 -18.86 22.07
N SER A 82 2.70 -18.31 23.26
CA SER A 82 3.43 -17.05 23.42
C SER A 82 4.84 -17.13 22.83
N LEU A 83 5.61 -18.16 23.20
CA LEU A 83 6.98 -18.34 22.73
C LEU A 83 7.03 -18.66 21.23
N GLY A 84 6.15 -19.55 20.76
CA GLY A 84 6.03 -19.90 19.35
C GLY A 84 5.58 -18.72 18.49
N GLY A 85 4.65 -17.89 18.98
CA GLY A 85 4.23 -16.65 18.32
C GLY A 85 5.37 -15.62 18.23
N SER A 86 6.20 -15.52 19.26
CA SER A 86 7.38 -14.64 19.25
C SER A 86 8.43 -15.11 18.24
N VAL A 87 8.70 -16.41 18.14
CA VAL A 87 9.59 -16.99 17.11
C VAL A 87 8.99 -16.84 15.70
N ALA A 88 7.67 -17.03 15.54
CA ALA A 88 7.00 -16.84 14.26
C ALA A 88 7.05 -15.39 13.77
N MET A 89 6.85 -14.41 14.67
CA MET A 89 7.05 -12.98 14.36
C MET A 89 8.48 -12.70 13.90
N LEU A 90 9.49 -13.29 14.57
CA LEU A 90 10.89 -13.11 14.19
C LEU A 90 11.18 -13.66 12.79
N LEU A 91 10.58 -14.80 12.41
CA LEU A 91 10.70 -15.37 11.06
C LEU A 91 10.00 -14.52 9.98
N ILE A 92 8.88 -13.86 10.31
CA ILE A 92 8.16 -12.98 9.38
C ILE A 92 8.98 -11.72 9.05
N ASP A 93 9.69 -11.15 10.02
CA ASP A 93 10.49 -9.92 9.83
C ASP A 93 11.91 -10.20 9.26
N THR A 94 12.33 -11.47 9.20
CA THR A 94 13.66 -11.86 8.66
C THR A 94 13.76 -11.66 7.14
N GLU A 95 12.65 -11.44 6.42
CA GLU A 95 12.68 -11.04 5.00
C GLU A 95 13.34 -9.66 4.75
N VAL A 96 13.57 -8.86 5.81
CA VAL A 96 14.22 -7.53 5.71
C VAL A 96 15.76 -7.62 5.73
N GLN A 97 16.35 -8.81 5.90
CA GLN A 97 17.78 -9.02 5.69
C GLN A 97 18.11 -9.16 4.19
N ARG A 98 17.84 -8.08 3.42
CA ARG A 98 18.21 -7.97 1.99
C ARG A 98 19.68 -8.33 1.81
N SER A 99 19.89 -9.51 1.23
CA SER A 99 21.22 -9.92 0.77
C SER A 99 21.50 -9.19 -0.55
N GLU A 100 22.72 -8.68 -0.74
CA GLU A 100 23.10 -7.89 -1.93
C GLU A 100 22.83 -8.64 -3.27
N GLY A 101 22.79 -9.98 -3.23
CA GLY A 101 22.39 -10.83 -4.35
C GLY A 101 20.90 -10.76 -4.76
N GLN A 102 20.01 -10.29 -3.90
CA GLN A 102 18.56 -10.10 -4.19
C GLN A 102 18.25 -8.71 -4.75
N ASP A 103 19.02 -7.69 -4.37
CA ASP A 103 18.79 -6.31 -4.83
C ASP A 103 19.08 -6.13 -6.32
N LYS A 104 20.07 -6.85 -6.87
CA LYS A 104 20.41 -6.82 -8.30
C LYS A 104 19.31 -7.32 -9.25
N PRO A 105 18.75 -8.55 -9.10
CA PRO A 105 17.66 -8.99 -9.97
C PRO A 105 16.42 -8.09 -9.84
N GLN A 106 16.12 -7.60 -8.63
CA GLN A 106 15.04 -6.63 -8.42
C GLN A 106 15.29 -5.31 -9.15
N ALA A 107 16.52 -4.77 -9.12
CA ALA A 107 16.88 -3.57 -9.86
C ALA A 107 16.72 -3.74 -11.38
N ARG A 108 17.10 -4.90 -11.95
CA ARG A 108 16.87 -5.21 -13.38
C ARG A 108 15.38 -5.26 -13.73
N GLU A 109 14.56 -5.94 -12.93
CA GLU A 109 13.10 -6.02 -13.14
C GLU A 109 12.46 -4.61 -13.10
N LEU A 110 12.88 -3.78 -12.14
CA LEU A 110 12.40 -2.40 -12.04
C LEU A 110 12.82 -1.54 -13.24
N ILE A 111 14.01 -1.74 -13.79
CA ILE A 111 14.46 -1.07 -15.02
C ILE A 111 13.61 -1.51 -16.23
N GLU A 112 13.46 -2.81 -16.45
CA GLU A 112 12.68 -3.35 -17.57
C GLU A 112 11.22 -2.88 -17.54
N ARG A 113 10.59 -2.95 -16.35
CA ARG A 113 9.18 -2.59 -16.15
C ARG A 113 8.91 -1.10 -16.37
N HIS A 114 9.78 -0.21 -15.92
CA HIS A 114 9.51 1.24 -15.91
C HIS A 114 10.16 2.01 -17.07
N TYR A 115 11.20 1.48 -17.72
CA TYR A 115 11.97 2.22 -18.73
C TYR A 115 12.03 1.53 -20.10
N ILE A 116 11.71 0.23 -20.19
CA ILE A 116 11.69 -0.51 -21.46
C ILE A 116 10.25 -0.87 -21.87
N SER A 117 9.44 -1.34 -20.91
CA SER A 117 8.08 -1.83 -21.16
C SER A 117 6.99 -0.76 -21.02
N GLN A 118 7.29 0.52 -21.27
CA GLN A 118 6.31 1.61 -21.08
C GLN A 118 5.14 1.51 -22.08
N PRO A 119 3.90 1.26 -21.63
CA PRO A 119 2.76 1.10 -22.53
C PRO A 119 2.36 2.46 -23.13
N GLY A 120 2.61 2.61 -24.44
CA GLY A 120 2.21 3.79 -25.22
C GLY A 120 3.36 4.68 -25.70
N GLN A 121 4.61 4.37 -25.38
CA GLN A 121 5.76 5.08 -25.94
C GLN A 121 6.12 4.49 -27.33
N ILE A 122 5.93 5.30 -28.38
CA ILE A 122 6.08 4.86 -29.79
C ILE A 122 7.51 5.08 -30.31
N LEU A 123 8.26 5.99 -29.69
CA LEU A 123 9.67 6.26 -30.01
C LEU A 123 10.54 5.62 -28.93
N SER A 124 11.42 4.70 -29.33
CA SER A 124 12.52 4.22 -28.47
C SER A 124 13.53 5.36 -28.33
N GLU A 125 13.73 5.85 -27.11
CA GLU A 125 14.79 6.83 -26.83
C GLU A 125 16.15 6.10 -26.81
N PRO A 126 17.28 6.74 -27.20
CA PRO A 126 18.54 6.04 -27.39
C PRO A 126 19.10 5.37 -26.12
N TYR A 127 18.72 5.88 -24.93
CA TYR A 127 19.06 5.24 -23.66
C TYR A 127 18.29 3.93 -23.41
N GLN A 128 17.08 3.79 -23.96
CA GLN A 128 16.27 2.57 -23.84
C GLN A 128 16.86 1.43 -24.67
N ASP A 129 17.46 1.75 -25.81
CA ASP A 129 18.18 0.80 -26.65
C ASP A 129 19.47 0.31 -25.95
N GLU A 130 20.21 1.20 -25.28
CA GLU A 130 21.38 0.86 -24.47
C GLU A 130 21.02 -0.02 -23.26
N LEU A 131 19.93 0.29 -22.55
CA LEU A 131 19.41 -0.56 -21.46
C LEU A 131 18.99 -1.95 -21.97
N ARG A 132 18.38 -2.03 -23.16
CA ARG A 132 18.00 -3.30 -23.79
C ARG A 132 19.22 -4.12 -24.21
N ALA A 133 20.26 -3.47 -24.75
CA ALA A 133 21.54 -4.09 -25.05
C ALA A 133 22.25 -4.62 -23.79
N ALA A 134 22.21 -3.88 -22.68
CA ALA A 134 22.76 -4.31 -21.40
C ALA A 134 22.06 -5.57 -20.85
N LEU A 135 20.71 -5.62 -20.91
CA LEU A 135 19.95 -6.83 -20.53
C LEU A 135 20.21 -8.01 -21.48
N GLN A 136 20.41 -7.75 -22.78
CA GLN A 136 20.80 -8.80 -23.72
C GLN A 136 22.20 -9.37 -23.40
N ALA A 137 23.17 -8.51 -23.10
CA ALA A 137 24.51 -8.91 -22.65
C ALA A 137 24.46 -9.72 -21.35
N HIS A 138 23.62 -9.30 -20.39
CA HIS A 138 23.36 -10.04 -19.15
C HIS A 138 22.89 -11.47 -19.42
N ASN A 139 21.88 -11.62 -20.30
CA ASN A 139 21.32 -12.92 -20.68
C ASN A 139 22.30 -13.80 -21.46
N GLN A 140 23.35 -13.22 -22.05
CA GLN A 140 24.47 -13.92 -22.70
C GLN A 140 25.62 -14.26 -21.73
N GLY A 141 25.56 -13.77 -20.48
CA GLY A 141 26.62 -13.92 -19.48
C GLY A 141 27.79 -12.95 -19.63
N ASP A 142 27.72 -11.99 -20.56
CA ASP A 142 28.75 -10.96 -20.72
C ASP A 142 28.48 -9.78 -19.76
N TYR A 143 28.83 -9.99 -18.50
CA TYR A 143 28.75 -8.98 -17.47
C TYR A 143 29.65 -7.76 -17.75
N ALA A 144 30.70 -7.90 -18.57
CA ALA A 144 31.64 -6.81 -18.85
C ALA A 144 31.04 -5.79 -19.83
N THR A 145 30.29 -6.23 -20.83
CA THR A 145 29.52 -5.33 -21.70
C THR A 145 28.25 -4.81 -21.02
N GLU A 146 27.56 -5.62 -20.20
CA GLU A 146 26.46 -5.16 -19.31
C GLU A 146 26.90 -3.92 -18.48
N ARG A 147 28.04 -4.02 -17.78
CA ARG A 147 28.57 -2.91 -16.95
C ARG A 147 28.99 -1.68 -17.76
N ARG A 148 29.44 -1.84 -19.01
CA ARG A 148 29.78 -0.69 -19.88
C ARG A 148 28.52 0.08 -20.25
N HIS A 149 27.51 -0.59 -20.80
CA HIS A 149 26.25 0.04 -21.17
C HIS A 149 25.55 0.74 -19.99
N TYR A 150 25.57 0.17 -18.78
CA TYR A 150 25.05 0.87 -17.60
C TYR A 150 25.86 2.12 -17.21
N ARG A 151 27.18 2.13 -17.39
CA ARG A 151 28.02 3.32 -17.16
C ARG A 151 27.75 4.39 -18.21
N ASP A 152 27.67 4.01 -19.49
CA ASP A 152 27.35 4.92 -20.60
C ASP A 152 26.00 5.64 -20.37
N VAL A 153 24.98 4.90 -19.91
CA VAL A 153 23.66 5.46 -19.55
C VAL A 153 23.76 6.41 -18.35
N ILE A 154 24.55 6.09 -17.30
CA ILE A 154 24.78 7.01 -16.17
C ILE A 154 25.52 8.27 -16.61
N GLU A 155 26.51 8.17 -17.48
CA GLU A 155 27.22 9.35 -18.01
C GLU A 155 26.29 10.24 -18.84
N ARG A 156 25.41 9.65 -19.66
CA ARG A 156 24.38 10.40 -20.40
C ARG A 156 23.34 11.04 -19.47
N LEU A 157 22.88 10.33 -18.44
CA LEU A 157 22.00 10.89 -17.40
C LEU A 157 22.67 12.10 -16.73
N LYS A 158 23.94 11.99 -16.34
CA LYS A 158 24.70 13.09 -15.71
C LYS A 158 24.97 14.25 -16.66
N ALA A 159 25.18 13.99 -17.94
CA ALA A 159 25.33 15.03 -18.95
C ALA A 159 24.03 15.84 -19.10
N GLU A 160 22.88 15.19 -19.23
CA GLU A 160 21.57 15.84 -19.39
C GLU A 160 21.06 16.48 -18.09
N ASN A 161 21.34 15.90 -16.90
CA ASN A 161 20.94 16.44 -15.59
C ASN A 161 21.59 17.80 -15.24
N ASN A 162 22.59 18.26 -16.02
CA ASN A 162 23.03 19.67 -15.94
C ASN A 162 21.97 20.66 -16.47
N ASN A 163 20.96 20.16 -17.17
CA ASN A 163 19.86 20.91 -17.77
C ASN A 163 18.60 20.73 -16.90
N GLU A 164 18.52 21.50 -15.82
CA GLU A 164 17.55 21.39 -14.70
C GLU A 164 16.06 21.29 -15.10
N LEU A 165 15.73 21.68 -16.34
CA LEU A 165 14.37 21.75 -16.88
C LEU A 165 13.92 20.52 -17.68
N LYS A 166 14.82 19.62 -18.11
CA LYS A 166 14.45 18.46 -18.92
C LYS A 166 15.37 17.27 -18.66
N GLY A 167 14.80 16.20 -18.10
CA GLY A 167 15.51 14.93 -17.87
C GLY A 167 15.55 14.03 -19.10
N LEU A 168 16.44 13.03 -19.07
CA LEU A 168 16.61 12.03 -20.13
C LEU A 168 15.35 11.16 -20.28
N THR A 169 14.68 10.85 -19.17
CA THR A 169 13.38 10.15 -19.12
C THR A 169 12.18 11.12 -19.20
N GLY A 170 12.44 12.40 -19.49
CA GLY A 170 11.47 13.50 -19.48
C GLY A 170 11.25 14.16 -18.11
N GLN A 171 11.63 13.52 -17.00
CA GLN A 171 11.49 14.06 -15.65
C GLN A 171 12.74 13.79 -14.80
N VAL A 172 13.46 14.86 -14.42
CA VAL A 172 14.67 14.77 -13.58
C VAL A 172 14.33 14.23 -12.18
N ARG A 173 13.39 14.90 -11.51
CA ARG A 173 12.86 14.52 -10.20
C ARG A 173 11.34 14.48 -10.24
N ALA A 174 10.79 13.32 -9.89
CA ALA A 174 9.36 13.10 -9.73
C ALA A 174 9.10 12.18 -8.54
N ALA A 175 7.92 12.27 -7.94
CA ALA A 175 7.51 11.40 -6.83
C ALA A 175 7.26 9.95 -7.25
N GLN A 176 7.22 9.66 -8.56
CA GLN A 176 6.82 8.37 -9.11
C GLN A 176 7.59 8.11 -10.42
N PRO A 177 8.11 6.89 -10.66
CA PRO A 177 8.81 6.56 -11.90
C PRO A 177 7.86 6.57 -13.10
N PRO A 178 8.35 6.84 -14.33
CA PRO A 178 9.76 6.96 -14.72
C PRO A 178 10.38 8.34 -14.40
N ASN A 179 11.55 8.33 -13.76
CA ASN A 179 12.36 9.51 -13.50
C ASN A 179 13.86 9.18 -13.49
N ASP A 180 14.69 10.18 -13.76
CA ASP A 180 16.15 10.03 -13.90
C ASP A 180 16.82 9.61 -12.57
N GLU A 181 16.45 10.24 -11.45
CA GLU A 181 17.02 9.91 -10.12
C GLU A 181 16.74 8.45 -9.70
N HIS A 182 15.58 7.90 -10.04
CA HIS A 182 15.28 6.49 -9.80
C HIS A 182 16.09 5.59 -10.72
N LEU A 183 16.28 5.96 -11.99
CA LEU A 183 17.09 5.18 -12.93
C LEU A 183 18.56 5.12 -12.49
N GLU A 184 19.14 6.28 -12.12
CA GLU A 184 20.50 6.35 -11.57
C GLU A 184 20.63 5.47 -10.32
N LYS A 185 19.64 5.48 -9.41
CA LYS A 185 19.66 4.64 -8.21
C LYS A 185 19.62 3.14 -8.50
N GLN A 186 18.81 2.68 -9.47
CA GLN A 186 18.79 1.28 -9.86
C GLN A 186 20.11 0.87 -10.53
N LEU A 187 20.63 1.68 -11.46
CA LEU A 187 21.91 1.43 -12.14
C LEU A 187 23.10 1.44 -11.16
N ALA A 188 23.11 2.36 -10.19
CA ALA A 188 24.11 2.40 -9.12
C ALA A 188 24.07 1.14 -8.25
N THR A 189 22.88 0.59 -7.98
CA THR A 189 22.72 -0.68 -7.24
C THR A 189 23.30 -1.86 -8.03
N LEU A 190 23.16 -1.86 -9.36
CA LEU A 190 23.77 -2.88 -10.25
C LEU A 190 25.30 -2.76 -10.38
N LEU A 191 25.87 -1.59 -10.09
CA LEU A 191 27.30 -1.27 -10.22
C LEU A 191 28.07 -1.25 -8.88
N ARG A 192 27.43 -1.56 -7.76
CA ARG A 192 27.96 -1.32 -6.40
C ARG A 192 29.01 -2.34 -5.90
N ASP A 193 29.14 -3.49 -6.56
CA ASP A 193 29.94 -4.63 -6.07
C ASP A 193 31.27 -4.84 -6.85
N ASP A 194 31.88 -3.75 -7.35
CA ASP A 194 33.25 -3.71 -7.92
C ASP A 194 34.18 -2.90 -6.98
#